data_AF-A0A7L4AJ77-F1
#
_entry.id   AF-A0A7L4AJ77-F1
#
_cell.length_a   1.000
_cell.length_b   1.000
_cell.length_c   1.000
_cell.angle_alpha   90.00
_cell.angle_beta   90.00
_cell.angle_gamma   90.00
#
_symmetry.space_group_name_H-M   'P 1'
#
loop_
_entity.id
_entity.type
_entity.pdbx_description
1 polymer ?
#
loop_
_entity_poly.entity_id
_entity_poly.type
_entity_poly.pdbx_seq_one_letter_code
_entity_poly.pdbx_strand_id
1 'polypeptide(L)'
;QMSNSSSITEFLLLAFTNTQELWLLHFWLFLGIYLAALLANGLIIIAVACDHCLHTPMYFFLLNLSLLDVGSISTTVPKSLANSLWDNRAISYLGCAVQVFFFVFFIEAEFSLLTIMAYDRYVAICKPLHYETLLGRRACVHMAAAAWGNVLLTAMM
;
A
#
# COMPACT_ATOMS: atom_id res chain seq x y z
N GLN A 1 27.05 -21.73 33.29
CA GLN A 1 27.27 -22.00 31.85
C GLN A 1 26.28 -23.08 31.46
N MET A 2 25.28 -22.92 30.59
CA MET A 2 24.76 -21.82 29.78
C MET A 2 23.23 -21.82 29.93
N SER A 3 22.64 -20.64 29.97
CA SER A 3 21.20 -20.42 29.83
C SER A 3 20.75 -20.84 28.43
N ASN A 4 19.95 -21.89 28.32
CA ASN A 4 19.16 -22.15 27.10
C ASN A 4 18.00 -21.15 27.06
N SER A 5 18.30 -19.90 26.73
CA SER A 5 17.32 -18.94 26.26
C SER A 5 16.95 -19.36 24.83
N SER A 6 15.94 -20.21 24.68
CA SER A 6 15.31 -20.46 23.39
C SER A 6 14.63 -19.17 22.96
N SER A 7 15.38 -18.31 22.26
CA SER A 7 14.85 -17.18 21.53
C SER A 7 13.76 -17.71 20.60
N ILE A 8 12.52 -17.30 20.81
CA ILE A 8 11.40 -17.60 19.91
C ILE A 8 11.69 -16.89 18.59
N THR A 9 12.42 -17.56 17.69
CA THR A 9 12.87 -17.00 16.40
C THR A 9 11.90 -17.20 15.26
N GLU A 10 10.81 -17.95 15.47
CA GLU A 10 9.83 -18.27 14.43
C GLU A 10 8.41 -18.04 14.94
N PHE A 11 7.71 -17.10 14.30
CA PHE A 11 6.27 -16.96 14.44
C PHE A 11 5.60 -18.02 13.57
N LEU A 12 5.18 -19.12 14.19
CA LEU A 12 4.41 -20.16 13.53
C LEU A 12 2.97 -19.66 13.37
N LEU A 13 2.62 -19.19 12.17
CA LEU A 13 1.25 -18.84 11.80
C LEU A 13 0.36 -20.08 11.95
N LEU A 14 -0.50 -20.04 12.97
CA LEU A 14 -1.36 -21.13 13.42
C LEU A 14 -2.22 -21.66 12.25
N ALA A 15 -2.29 -22.99 12.17
CA ALA A 15 -2.77 -23.78 11.06
C ALA A 15 -4.25 -23.55 10.67
N PHE A 16 -4.49 -23.26 9.39
CA PHE A 16 -5.71 -23.66 8.67
C PHE A 16 -5.49 -25.06 8.06
N THR A 17 -5.39 -26.08 8.91
CA THR A 17 -5.33 -27.48 8.48
C THR A 17 -6.73 -28.08 8.51
N ASN A 18 -7.40 -28.20 7.35
CA ASN A 18 -8.16 -29.43 7.06
C ASN A 18 -8.66 -29.67 5.62
N THR A 19 -8.44 -28.79 4.64
CA THR A 19 -8.99 -29.03 3.27
C THR A 19 -8.04 -28.51 2.20
N GLN A 20 -7.36 -29.43 1.51
CA GLN A 20 -6.51 -29.15 0.34
C GLN A 20 -7.24 -28.32 -0.73
N GLU A 21 -8.55 -28.52 -0.88
CA GLU A 21 -9.48 -27.73 -1.70
C GLU A 21 -9.54 -26.25 -1.30
N LEU A 22 -9.60 -25.94 0.00
CA LEU A 22 -9.73 -24.58 0.51
C LEU A 22 -8.43 -23.77 0.31
N TRP A 23 -7.29 -24.45 0.37
CA TRP A 23 -5.97 -23.86 0.14
C TRP A 23 -5.77 -23.48 -1.34
N LEU A 24 -6.16 -24.36 -2.27
CA LEU A 24 -6.19 -24.06 -3.71
C LEU A 24 -7.12 -22.89 -4.03
N LEU A 25 -8.31 -22.85 -3.40
CA LEU A 25 -9.25 -21.75 -3.58
C LEU A 25 -8.68 -20.42 -3.08
N HIS A 26 -8.03 -20.40 -1.91
CA HIS A 26 -7.35 -19.20 -1.40
C HIS A 26 -6.25 -18.73 -2.36
N PHE A 27 -5.42 -19.65 -2.87
CA PHE A 27 -4.36 -19.33 -3.83
C PHE A 27 -4.93 -18.62 -5.08
N TRP A 28 -5.95 -19.21 -5.71
CA TRP A 28 -6.57 -18.62 -6.90
C TRP A 28 -7.30 -17.31 -6.62
N LEU A 29 -7.96 -17.20 -5.46
CA LEU A 29 -8.62 -15.97 -5.05
C LEU A 29 -7.62 -14.83 -4.86
N PHE A 30 -6.54 -15.05 -4.10
CA PHE A 30 -5.50 -14.04 -3.89
C PHE A 30 -4.79 -13.67 -5.20
N LEU A 31 -4.52 -14.65 -6.06
CA LEU A 31 -3.92 -14.41 -7.37
C LEU A 31 -4.85 -13.58 -8.27
N GLY A 32 -6.16 -13.88 -8.27
CA GLY A 32 -7.15 -13.11 -9.02
C GLY A 32 -7.24 -11.66 -8.54
N ILE A 33 -7.32 -11.45 -7.22
CA ILE A 33 -7.33 -10.10 -6.62
C ILE A 33 -6.05 -9.34 -6.98
N TYR A 34 -4.90 -9.99 -6.91
CA TYR A 34 -3.60 -9.41 -7.27
C TYR A 34 -3.56 -8.94 -8.73
N LEU A 35 -3.93 -9.80 -9.67
CA LEU A 35 -3.93 -9.47 -11.09
C LEU A 35 -4.95 -8.37 -11.41
N ALA A 36 -6.15 -8.44 -10.82
CA ALA A 36 -7.18 -7.42 -11.00
C ALA A 36 -6.72 -6.06 -10.48
N ALA A 37 -6.10 -6.01 -9.30
CA ALA A 37 -5.62 -4.77 -8.71
C ALA A 37 -4.40 -4.19 -9.47
N LEU A 38 -3.48 -5.04 -9.94
CA LEU A 38 -2.39 -4.61 -10.82
C LEU A 38 -2.89 -4.04 -12.13
N LEU A 39 -3.87 -4.71 -12.76
CA LEU A 39 -4.48 -4.22 -13.99
C LEU A 39 -5.21 -2.89 -13.75
N ALA A 40 -6.03 -2.80 -12.72
CA ALA A 40 -6.77 -1.59 -12.39
C ALA A 40 -5.84 -0.40 -12.13
N ASN A 41 -4.85 -0.56 -11.25
CA ASN A 41 -3.89 0.50 -10.93
C ASN A 41 -2.96 0.82 -12.10
N GLY A 42 -2.54 -0.19 -12.87
CA GLY A 42 -1.77 0.00 -14.10
C GLY A 42 -2.53 0.79 -15.16
N LEU A 43 -3.82 0.51 -15.34
CA LEU A 43 -4.69 1.27 -16.24
C LEU A 43 -4.85 2.73 -15.79
N ILE A 44 -4.95 3.00 -14.49
CA ILE A 44 -5.00 4.37 -13.96
C ILE A 44 -3.69 5.11 -14.28
N ILE A 45 -2.54 4.47 -14.03
CA ILE A 45 -1.21 5.05 -14.33
C ILE A 45 -1.08 5.36 -15.83
N ILE A 46 -1.46 4.41 -16.69
CA ILE A 46 -1.40 4.57 -18.15
C ILE A 46 -2.36 5.67 -18.60
N ALA A 47 -3.59 5.71 -18.08
CA ALA A 47 -4.57 6.74 -18.43
C ALA A 47 -4.07 8.14 -18.05
N VAL A 48 -3.48 8.29 -16.85
CA VAL A 48 -2.87 9.55 -16.42
C VAL A 48 -1.65 9.93 -17.27
N ALA A 49 -0.85 8.95 -17.71
CA ALA A 49 0.33 9.19 -18.53
C ALA A 49 0.01 9.54 -20.00
N CYS A 50 -1.03 8.91 -20.58
CA CYS A 50 -1.44 9.14 -21.97
C CYS A 50 -2.17 10.47 -22.16
N ASP A 51 -2.85 10.96 -21.12
CA ASP A 51 -3.66 12.15 -21.22
C ASP A 51 -2.86 13.40 -20.78
N HIS A 52 -2.21 14.05 -21.75
CA HIS A 52 -1.35 15.21 -21.54
C HIS A 52 -2.11 16.48 -21.06
N CYS A 53 -3.45 16.46 -21.04
CA CYS A 53 -4.30 17.57 -20.62
C CYS A 53 -4.66 17.58 -19.11
N LEU A 54 -4.13 16.65 -18.31
CA LEU A 54 -4.48 16.44 -16.89
C LEU A 54 -3.79 17.42 -15.92
N HIS A 55 -3.98 18.71 -16.12
CA HIS A 55 -3.45 19.77 -15.24
C HIS A 55 -4.20 19.95 -13.91
N THR A 56 -4.88 18.92 -13.39
CA THR A 56 -5.59 19.00 -12.09
C THR A 56 -4.85 18.24 -10.97
N PRO A 57 -4.77 18.81 -9.76
CA PRO A 57 -4.03 18.24 -8.62
C PRO A 57 -4.52 16.83 -8.23
N MET A 58 -5.80 16.52 -8.50
CA MET A 58 -6.39 15.21 -8.24
C MET A 58 -5.71 14.07 -8.98
N TYR A 59 -5.34 14.23 -10.26
CA TYR A 59 -4.68 13.14 -11.00
C TYR A 59 -3.25 12.87 -10.53
N PHE A 60 -2.56 13.89 -10.03
CA PHE A 60 -1.27 13.70 -9.39
C PHE A 60 -1.41 12.83 -8.13
N PHE A 61 -2.44 13.07 -7.30
CA PHE A 61 -2.72 12.23 -6.14
C PHE A 61 -3.15 10.81 -6.53
N LEU A 62 -3.98 10.65 -7.56
CA LEU A 62 -4.36 9.34 -8.08
C LEU A 62 -3.15 8.53 -8.57
N LEU A 63 -2.20 9.18 -9.23
CA LEU A 63 -0.95 8.52 -9.65
C LEU A 63 -0.15 8.01 -8.44
N ASN A 64 -0.01 8.84 -7.39
CA ASN A 64 0.68 8.45 -6.16
C ASN A 64 -0.05 7.31 -5.44
N LEU A 65 -1.38 7.37 -5.38
CA LEU A 65 -2.23 6.33 -4.78
C LEU A 65 -2.07 5.00 -5.53
N SER A 66 -2.17 4.99 -6.86
CA SER A 66 -1.99 3.77 -7.65
C SER A 66 -0.58 3.18 -7.55
N LEU A 67 0.45 4.01 -7.40
CA LEU A 67 1.81 3.53 -7.14
C LEU A 67 1.93 2.88 -5.76
N LEU A 68 1.30 3.46 -4.73
CA LEU A 68 1.26 2.88 -3.38
C LEU A 68 0.50 1.56 -3.37
N ASP A 69 -0.65 1.47 -4.04
CA ASP A 69 -1.44 0.24 -4.14
C ASP A 69 -0.62 -0.89 -4.78
N VAL A 70 0.05 -0.60 -5.90
CA VAL A 70 0.92 -1.57 -6.58
C VAL A 70 2.06 -2.01 -5.65
N GLY A 71 2.66 -1.09 -4.89
CA GLY A 71 3.71 -1.40 -3.92
C GLY A 71 3.21 -2.25 -2.74
N SER A 72 2.08 -1.90 -2.16
CA SER A 72 1.43 -2.60 -1.04
C SER A 72 1.06 -4.04 -1.42
N ILE A 73 0.47 -4.21 -2.60
CA ILE A 73 0.05 -5.51 -3.11
C ILE A 73 1.26 -6.37 -3.49
N SER A 74 2.32 -5.76 -4.05
CA SER A 74 3.57 -6.46 -4.40
C SER A 74 4.39 -6.87 -3.18
N THR A 75 4.23 -6.23 -2.02
CA THR A 75 4.90 -6.64 -0.78
C THR A 75 4.11 -7.69 0.01
N THR A 76 2.78 -7.61 -0.03
CA THR A 76 1.90 -8.48 0.76
C THR A 76 1.60 -9.81 0.06
N VAL A 77 1.27 -9.79 -1.23
CA VAL A 77 0.75 -10.97 -1.95
C VAL A 77 1.83 -12.01 -2.28
N PRO A 78 3.02 -11.67 -2.83
CA PRO A 78 4.01 -12.66 -3.21
C PRO A 78 4.49 -13.49 -2.01
N LYS A 79 4.48 -12.89 -0.81
CA LYS A 79 4.85 -13.56 0.43
C LYS A 79 3.75 -14.52 0.92
N SER A 80 2.49 -14.13 0.81
CA SER A 80 1.35 -15.04 1.04
C SER A 80 1.36 -16.20 0.05
N LEU A 81 1.63 -15.92 -1.24
CA LEU A 81 1.70 -16.89 -2.33
C LEU A 81 2.87 -17.88 -2.18
N ALA A 82 4.05 -17.37 -1.81
CA ALA A 82 5.25 -18.19 -1.55
C ALA A 82 5.07 -19.07 -0.32
N ASN A 83 4.47 -18.54 0.76
CA ASN A 83 4.13 -19.29 1.96
C ASN A 83 3.04 -20.35 1.71
N SER A 84 2.21 -20.12 0.69
CA SER A 84 1.30 -21.12 0.16
C SER A 84 2.09 -22.24 -0.53
N LEU A 85 2.86 -21.89 -1.56
CA LEU A 85 3.43 -22.86 -2.54
C LEU A 85 4.54 -23.74 -1.96
N TRP A 86 5.33 -23.18 -1.04
CA TRP A 86 6.40 -23.88 -0.37
C TRP A 86 5.92 -24.10 1.06
N ASP A 87 5.69 -25.34 1.48
CA ASP A 87 5.22 -25.74 2.83
C ASP A 87 6.25 -25.43 3.96
N ASN A 88 7.07 -24.39 3.76
CA ASN A 88 8.07 -23.88 4.68
C ASN A 88 7.54 -22.59 5.31
N ARG A 89 6.87 -22.75 6.44
CA ARG A 89 6.21 -21.71 7.24
C ARG A 89 7.16 -20.77 8.00
N ALA A 90 8.45 -20.79 7.68
CA ALA A 90 9.46 -20.02 8.40
C ALA A 90 9.66 -18.64 7.75
N ILE A 91 8.89 -17.65 8.19
CA ILE A 91 9.25 -16.25 8.00
C ILE A 91 10.27 -15.90 9.08
N SER A 92 11.47 -15.46 8.67
CA SER A 92 12.46 -14.94 9.62
C SER A 92 11.89 -13.72 10.35
N TYR A 93 12.28 -13.55 11.63
CA TYR A 93 11.87 -12.39 12.43
C TYR A 93 12.08 -11.06 11.70
N LEU A 94 13.24 -10.90 11.04
CA LEU A 94 13.55 -9.73 10.22
C LEU A 94 12.58 -9.57 9.04
N GLY A 95 12.25 -10.67 8.35
CA GLY A 95 11.28 -10.66 7.26
C GLY A 95 9.86 -10.31 7.72
N CYS A 96 9.46 -10.72 8.92
CA CYS A 96 8.18 -10.33 9.55
C CYS A 96 8.18 -8.84 9.89
N ALA A 97 9.24 -8.35 10.56
CA ALA A 97 9.38 -6.96 10.94
C ALA A 97 9.33 -6.02 9.72
N VAL A 98 10.06 -6.38 8.65
CA VAL A 98 10.04 -5.61 7.40
C VAL A 98 8.66 -5.60 6.75
N GLN A 99 7.93 -6.71 6.78
CA GLN A 99 6.58 -6.78 6.21
C GLN A 99 5.58 -5.92 7.00
N VAL A 100 5.61 -5.97 8.33
CA VAL A 100 4.75 -5.14 9.18
C VAL A 100 5.09 -3.65 8.99
N PHE A 101 6.37 -3.31 8.93
CA PHE A 101 6.82 -1.95 8.65
C PHE A 101 6.25 -1.42 7.32
N PHE A 102 6.43 -2.16 6.22
CA PHE A 102 5.88 -1.76 4.93
C PHE A 102 4.35 -1.67 4.95
N PHE A 103 3.67 -2.60 5.63
CA PHE A 103 2.22 -2.58 5.74
C PHE A 103 1.69 -1.32 6.44
N VAL A 104 2.26 -0.96 7.59
CA VAL A 104 1.91 0.28 8.31
C VAL A 104 2.23 1.50 7.45
N PHE A 105 3.41 1.54 6.84
CA PHE A 105 3.83 2.60 5.94
C PHE A 105 2.85 2.81 4.77
N PHE A 106 2.44 1.74 4.08
CA PHE A 106 1.51 1.84 2.96
C PHE A 106 0.13 2.30 3.40
N ILE A 107 -0.39 1.78 4.51
CA ILE A 107 -1.71 2.18 5.05
C ILE A 107 -1.72 3.67 5.41
N GLU A 108 -0.72 4.14 6.14
CA GLU A 108 -0.65 5.54 6.54
C GLU A 108 -0.48 6.48 5.35
N ALA A 109 0.29 6.07 4.33
CA ALA A 109 0.43 6.81 3.08
C ALA A 109 -0.90 6.89 2.32
N GLU A 110 -1.61 5.76 2.20
CA GLU A 110 -2.92 5.69 1.56
C GLU A 110 -3.94 6.61 2.26
N PHE A 111 -4.05 6.51 3.59
CA PHE A 111 -4.94 7.37 4.37
C PHE A 111 -4.60 8.85 4.24
N SER A 112 -3.30 9.20 4.24
CA SER A 112 -2.86 10.57 4.08
C SER A 112 -3.25 11.13 2.70
N LEU A 113 -3.04 10.36 1.64
CA LEU A 113 -3.42 10.76 0.28
C LEU A 113 -4.94 10.87 0.12
N LEU A 114 -5.70 9.90 0.62
CA LEU A 114 -7.17 9.94 0.59
C LEU A 114 -7.70 11.16 1.35
N THR A 115 -7.09 11.51 2.47
CA THR A 115 -7.44 12.71 3.24
C THR A 115 -7.17 13.99 2.43
N ILE A 116 -6.03 14.08 1.75
CA ILE A 116 -5.70 15.22 0.89
C ILE A 116 -6.67 15.31 -0.30
N MET A 117 -7.05 14.18 -0.91
CA MET A 117 -8.03 14.15 -2.00
C MET A 117 -9.43 14.56 -1.53
N ALA A 118 -9.86 14.12 -0.35
CA ALA A 118 -11.12 14.55 0.25
C ALA A 118 -11.10 16.06 0.57
N TYR A 119 -9.97 16.57 1.06
CA TYR A 119 -9.76 17.99 1.30
C TYR A 119 -9.80 18.81 0.00
N ASP A 120 -9.15 18.33 -1.07
CA ASP A 120 -9.21 18.95 -2.40
C ASP A 120 -10.66 19.10 -2.89
N ARG A 121 -11.44 18.01 -2.83
CA ARG A 121 -12.87 18.04 -3.23
C ARG A 121 -13.70 18.95 -2.33
N TYR A 122 -13.43 18.98 -1.02
CA TYR A 122 -14.10 19.90 -0.09
C TYR A 122 -13.84 21.36 -0.44
N VAL A 123 -12.58 21.76 -0.66
CA VAL A 123 -12.23 23.15 -1.00
C VAL A 123 -12.79 23.53 -2.38
N ALA A 124 -12.77 22.61 -3.34
CA ALA A 124 -13.35 22.83 -4.67
C ALA A 124 -14.86 23.18 -4.59
N ILE A 125 -15.61 22.50 -3.73
CA ILE A 125 -17.06 22.70 -3.57
C ILE A 125 -17.37 23.90 -2.68
N CYS A 126 -16.73 23.99 -1.51
CA CYS A 126 -17.08 24.98 -0.50
C CYS A 126 -16.43 26.35 -0.70
N LYS A 127 -15.32 26.43 -1.45
CA LYS A 127 -14.52 27.66 -1.63
C LYS A 127 -13.97 27.80 -3.07
N PRO A 128 -14.83 27.78 -4.12
CA PRO A 128 -14.37 27.77 -5.51
C PRO A 128 -13.51 28.99 -5.89
N LEU A 129 -13.82 30.20 -5.37
CA LEU A 129 -13.04 31.40 -5.67
C LEU A 129 -11.59 31.38 -5.12
N HIS A 130 -11.32 30.60 -4.08
CA HIS A 130 -9.99 30.48 -3.48
C HIS A 130 -9.29 29.17 -3.84
N TYR A 131 -9.92 28.32 -4.65
CA TYR A 131 -9.37 27.01 -5.02
C TYR A 131 -8.02 27.13 -5.73
N GLU A 132 -7.92 28.01 -6.74
CA GLU A 132 -6.68 28.21 -7.50
C GLU A 132 -5.51 28.75 -6.65
N THR A 133 -5.80 29.53 -5.60
CA THR A 133 -4.77 30.09 -4.71
C THR A 133 -4.36 29.12 -3.61
N LEU A 134 -5.28 28.29 -3.10
CA LEU A 134 -5.02 27.29 -2.05
C LEU A 134 -4.45 25.98 -2.61
N LEU A 135 -4.90 25.54 -3.79
CA LEU A 135 -4.63 24.22 -4.39
C LEU A 135 -3.82 24.32 -5.69
N GLY A 136 -2.97 25.34 -5.79
CA GLY A 136 -2.00 25.44 -6.88
C GLY A 136 -1.01 24.27 -6.90
N ARG A 137 -0.43 23.98 -8.07
CA ARG A 137 0.51 22.85 -8.30
C ARG A 137 1.64 22.75 -7.26
N ARG A 138 2.18 23.88 -6.80
CA ARG A 138 3.25 23.89 -5.78
C ARG A 138 2.74 23.45 -4.41
N ALA A 139 1.55 23.90 -4.00
CA ALA A 139 0.94 23.48 -2.75
C ALA A 139 0.65 21.98 -2.75
N CYS A 140 0.17 21.44 -3.88
CA CYS A 140 -0.05 20.01 -4.08
C CYS A 140 1.24 19.18 -3.88
N VAL A 141 2.36 19.62 -4.48
CA VAL A 141 3.67 18.97 -4.29
C VAL A 141 4.16 19.06 -2.84
N HIS A 142 3.99 20.21 -2.18
CA HIS A 142 4.35 20.36 -0.76
C HIS A 142 3.50 19.49 0.17
N MET A 143 2.19 19.39 -0.07
CA MET A 143 1.30 18.53 0.71
C MET A 143 1.65 17.05 0.53
N ALA A 144 1.94 16.63 -0.71
CA ALA A 144 2.40 15.27 -0.96
C ALA A 144 3.75 15.01 -0.25
N ALA A 145 4.74 15.89 -0.41
CA ALA A 145 6.04 15.73 0.25
C ALA A 145 5.90 15.67 1.78
N ALA A 146 5.02 16.48 2.36
CA ALA A 146 4.72 16.45 3.79
C ALA A 146 4.04 15.13 4.21
N ALA A 147 3.10 14.62 3.43
CA ALA A 147 2.46 13.32 3.67
C ALA A 147 3.48 12.18 3.63
N TRP A 148 4.29 12.10 2.57
CA TRP A 148 5.35 11.11 2.45
C TRP A 148 6.38 11.21 3.59
N GLY A 149 6.79 12.44 3.95
CA GLY A 149 7.73 12.68 5.05
C GLY A 149 7.17 12.28 6.42
N ASN A 150 5.91 12.63 6.70
CA ASN A 150 5.25 12.28 7.96
C ASN A 150 5.08 10.77 8.10
N VAL A 151 4.66 10.09 7.03
CA VAL A 151 4.47 8.64 7.03
C VAL A 151 5.79 7.90 7.17
N LEU A 152 6.86 8.38 6.53
CA LEU A 152 8.22 7.85 6.77
C LEU A 152 8.62 8.00 8.24
N LEU A 153 8.34 9.15 8.86
CA LEU A 153 8.72 9.42 10.24
C LEU A 153 7.95 8.53 11.23
N THR A 154 6.64 8.39 11.04
CA THR A 154 5.77 7.55 11.88
C THR A 154 6.11 6.07 11.72
N ALA A 155 6.37 5.60 10.51
CA ALA A 155 6.77 4.21 10.29
C ALA A 155 8.13 3.87 10.95
N MET A 156 9.02 4.86 11.08
CA MET A 156 10.35 4.68 11.69
C MET A 156 10.37 4.80 13.22
N MET A 157 9.32 5.36 13.84
CA MET A 157 9.24 5.62 15.28
C MET A 157 8.61 4.45 16.05
#